data_AF-M3H1G8-F1
#
_entry.id   AF-M3H1G8-F1
#
_cell.length_a   1.000
_cell.length_b   1.000
_cell.length_c   1.000
_cell.angle_alpha   90.00
_cell.angle_beta   90.00
_cell.angle_gamma   90.00
#
_symmetry.space_group_name_H-M   'P 1'
#
loop_
_entity.id
_entity.type
_entity.pdbx_description
1 polymer ?
#
loop_
_entity_poly.entity_id
_entity_poly.type
_entity_poly.pdbx_seq_one_letter_code
_entity_poly.pdbx_strand_id
1 'polypeptide(L)'
;MAIFSESKDILRIWKDDQVHSIPEDYYDDSIVAYAKKIGAEKDFYTATKLIGSVLYHSANDLSESHTSCDAFFDYRIRILIKRGVFEAQDIFKPDLKYKIKLIS
;
A
#
# COMPACT_ATOMS: atom_id res chain seq x y z
N MET A 1 19.10 12.23 -20.69
CA MET A 1 19.06 13.21 -19.59
C MET A 1 17.69 13.06 -18.93
N ALA A 2 17.60 12.46 -17.75
CA ALA A 2 16.31 12.25 -17.08
C ALA A 2 15.97 13.48 -16.24
N ILE A 3 14.88 14.16 -16.57
CA ILE A 3 14.38 15.33 -15.81
C ILE A 3 13.58 14.77 -14.62
N PHE A 4 14.02 15.05 -13.39
CA PHE A 4 13.22 14.75 -12.21
C PHE A 4 12.12 15.81 -12.07
N SER A 5 10.86 15.41 -12.32
CA SER A 5 9.66 16.24 -12.12
C SER A 5 9.54 16.75 -10.67
N GLU A 6 9.23 18.05 -10.50
CA GLU A 6 9.04 18.78 -9.23
C GLU A 6 7.69 18.50 -8.51
N SER A 7 6.93 17.48 -8.94
CA SER A 7 5.64 17.13 -8.34
C SER A 7 5.82 16.22 -7.11
N LYS A 8 5.40 16.71 -5.93
CA LYS A 8 5.62 16.03 -4.63
C LYS A 8 4.73 14.81 -4.38
N ASP A 9 3.59 14.69 -5.06
CA ASP A 9 2.56 13.69 -4.73
C ASP A 9 2.27 12.72 -5.89
N ILE A 10 3.31 12.33 -6.65
CA ILE A 10 3.17 11.34 -7.73
C ILE A 10 3.97 10.06 -7.43
N LEU A 11 3.33 8.91 -7.65
CA LEU A 11 3.99 7.63 -7.77
C LEU A 11 4.40 7.42 -9.22
N ARG A 12 5.66 7.03 -9.45
CA ARG A 12 6.11 6.57 -10.76
C ARG A 12 6.00 5.07 -10.83
N ILE A 13 5.29 4.58 -11.83
CA ILE A 13 5.18 3.17 -12.14
C ILE A 13 5.78 2.91 -13.51
N TRP A 14 6.40 1.76 -13.69
CA TRP A 14 6.68 1.25 -15.02
C TRP A 14 5.43 0.51 -15.48
N LYS A 15 4.91 0.77 -16.67
CA LYS A 15 3.80 0.02 -17.28
C LYS A 15 3.86 0.21 -18.80
N ASP A 16 3.45 -0.78 -19.60
CA ASP A 16 3.44 -0.67 -21.06
C ASP A 16 4.79 -0.19 -21.66
N ASP A 17 5.90 -0.73 -21.13
CA ASP A 17 7.28 -0.35 -21.44
C ASP A 17 7.63 1.14 -21.21
N GLN A 18 6.80 1.88 -20.49
CA GLN A 18 6.96 3.33 -20.24
C GLN A 18 6.83 3.69 -18.76
N VAL A 19 7.41 4.83 -18.38
CA VAL A 19 7.24 5.37 -17.02
C VAL A 19 5.97 6.23 -16.99
N HIS A 20 4.97 5.79 -16.22
CA HIS A 20 3.76 6.55 -15.95
C HIS A 20 3.88 7.26 -14.60
N SER A 21 3.35 8.48 -14.52
CA SER A 21 3.18 9.21 -13.27
C SER A 21 1.70 9.17 -12.88
N ILE A 22 1.41 8.56 -11.74
CA ILE A 22 0.05 8.43 -11.19
C ILE A 22 -0.02 9.08 -9.80
N PRO A 23 -1.21 9.37 -9.27
CA PRO A 23 -1.35 9.85 -7.90
C PRO A 23 -0.70 8.90 -6.89
N GLU A 24 -0.04 9.43 -5.86
CA GLU A 24 0.62 8.62 -4.83
C GLU A 24 -0.35 7.71 -4.06
N ASP A 25 -1.62 8.12 -3.95
CA ASP A 25 -2.70 7.39 -3.27
C ASP A 25 -3.47 6.42 -4.17
N TYR A 26 -3.01 6.21 -5.41
CA TYR A 26 -3.68 5.35 -6.39
C TYR A 26 -4.04 3.95 -5.86
N TYR A 27 -3.23 3.38 -4.96
CA TYR A 27 -3.46 2.06 -4.39
C TYR A 27 -4.21 2.06 -3.05
N ASP A 28 -4.57 3.21 -2.49
CA ASP A 28 -5.20 3.29 -1.16
C ASP A 28 -6.55 2.55 -1.13
N ASP A 29 -7.39 2.73 -2.14
CA ASP A 29 -8.69 2.04 -2.25
C ASP A 29 -8.53 0.52 -2.32
N SER A 30 -7.53 0.05 -3.08
CA SER A 30 -7.18 -1.37 -3.17
C SER A 30 -6.72 -1.91 -1.81
N ILE A 31 -5.87 -1.18 -1.08
CA ILE A 31 -5.43 -1.55 0.27
C ILE A 31 -6.64 -1.72 1.21
N VAL A 32 -7.59 -0.78 1.17
CA VAL A 32 -8.82 -0.86 1.98
C VAL A 32 -9.69 -2.04 1.56
N ALA A 33 -9.88 -2.26 0.26
CA ALA A 33 -10.66 -3.39 -0.25
C ALA A 33 -10.08 -4.73 0.20
N TYR A 34 -8.75 -4.89 0.17
CA TYR A 34 -8.10 -6.11 0.65
C TYR A 34 -8.13 -6.25 2.16
N ALA A 35 -8.07 -5.15 2.91
CA ALA A 35 -8.27 -5.17 4.36
C ALA A 35 -9.67 -5.73 4.71
N LYS A 36 -10.71 -5.30 4.01
CA LYS A 36 -12.07 -5.88 4.14
C LYS A 36 -12.08 -7.36 3.79
N LYS A 37 -11.45 -7.74 2.68
CA LYS A 37 -11.39 -9.15 2.22
C LYS A 37 -10.74 -10.09 3.25
N ILE A 38 -9.71 -9.64 3.97
CA ILE A 38 -9.06 -10.44 5.01
C ILE A 38 -9.77 -10.37 6.36
N GLY A 39 -10.87 -9.60 6.48
CA GLY A 39 -11.66 -9.47 7.70
C GLY A 39 -11.13 -8.44 8.70
N ALA A 40 -10.28 -7.49 8.26
CA ALA A 40 -9.64 -6.51 9.14
C ALA A 40 -10.61 -5.51 9.80
N GLU A 41 -11.90 -5.53 9.45
CA GLU A 41 -12.94 -4.78 10.17
C GLU A 41 -13.27 -5.43 11.53
N LYS A 42 -13.04 -6.75 11.65
CA LYS A 42 -13.43 -7.53 12.83
C LYS A 42 -12.28 -7.70 13.82
N ASP A 43 -11.06 -7.89 13.33
CA ASP A 43 -9.89 -8.18 14.14
C ASP A 43 -8.61 -7.56 13.57
N PHE A 44 -7.56 -7.51 14.38
CA PHE A 44 -6.24 -7.03 14.02
C PHE A 44 -5.47 -8.06 13.18
N TYR A 45 -4.89 -7.61 12.08
CA TYR A 45 -4.00 -8.42 11.23
C TYR A 45 -2.63 -7.77 11.11
N THR A 46 -1.58 -8.56 10.91
CA THR A 46 -0.24 -8.01 10.66
C THR A 46 -0.22 -7.27 9.33
N ALA A 47 0.55 -6.18 9.25
CA ALA A 47 0.73 -5.44 8.00
C ALA A 47 1.33 -6.33 6.90
N THR A 48 2.22 -7.27 7.26
CA THR A 48 2.73 -8.30 6.32
C THR A 48 1.60 -9.05 5.62
N LYS A 49 0.55 -9.44 6.34
CA LYS A 49 -0.57 -10.20 5.77
C LYS A 49 -1.39 -9.35 4.80
N LEU A 50 -1.60 -8.07 5.14
CA LEU A 50 -2.29 -7.14 4.26
C LEU A 50 -1.48 -6.90 2.98
N ILE A 51 -0.19 -6.55 3.11
CA ILE A 51 0.70 -6.28 1.97
C ILE A 51 0.81 -7.52 1.07
N GLY A 52 1.03 -8.70 1.64
CA GLY A 52 1.06 -9.94 0.87
C GLY A 52 -0.25 -10.21 0.13
N SER A 53 -1.40 -9.89 0.73
CA SER A 53 -2.72 -10.02 0.09
C SER A 53 -2.90 -9.01 -1.06
N VAL A 54 -2.46 -7.77 -0.87
CA VAL A 54 -2.47 -6.73 -1.90
C VAL A 54 -1.60 -7.15 -3.08
N LEU A 55 -0.36 -7.57 -2.84
CA LEU A 55 0.58 -8.00 -3.88
C LEU A 55 0.09 -9.22 -4.64
N TYR A 56 -0.41 -10.25 -3.94
CA TYR A 56 -0.87 -11.48 -4.55
C TYR A 56 -2.08 -11.27 -5.47
N HIS A 57 -3.06 -10.49 -5.02
CA HIS A 57 -4.30 -10.30 -5.78
C HIS A 57 -4.22 -9.15 -6.79
N SER A 58 -3.30 -8.22 -6.59
CA SER A 58 -2.98 -7.19 -7.59
C SER A 58 -1.90 -7.68 -8.56
N ALA A 59 -1.49 -8.96 -8.52
CA ALA A 59 -0.41 -9.49 -9.33
C ALA A 59 -0.61 -9.33 -10.85
N ASN A 60 -1.82 -9.05 -11.35
CA ASN A 60 -2.01 -8.70 -12.75
C ASN A 60 -1.68 -7.22 -13.02
N ASP A 61 -2.10 -6.28 -12.14
CA ASP A 61 -1.79 -4.84 -12.27
C ASP A 61 -0.36 -4.48 -11.81
N LEU A 62 0.17 -5.24 -10.83
CA LEU A 62 1.49 -5.09 -10.21
C LEU A 62 2.56 -6.01 -10.82
N SER A 63 2.24 -6.95 -11.71
CA SER A 63 3.29 -7.68 -12.46
C SER A 63 3.80 -6.86 -13.63
N GLU A 64 2.93 -6.08 -14.28
CA GLU A 64 3.31 -5.09 -15.28
C GLU A 64 3.97 -3.87 -14.62
N SER A 65 3.56 -3.57 -13.37
CA SER A 65 4.12 -2.50 -12.56
C SER A 65 5.22 -2.99 -11.63
N HIS A 66 6.48 -2.72 -11.98
CA HIS A 66 7.65 -2.93 -11.10
C HIS A 66 7.64 -2.12 -9.78
N THR A 67 6.50 -1.56 -9.37
CA THR A 67 6.24 -1.06 -8.01
C THR A 67 5.88 -2.23 -7.09
N SER A 68 6.78 -3.20 -6.97
CA SER A 68 6.67 -4.37 -6.11
C SER A 68 7.47 -4.21 -4.81
N CYS A 69 7.41 -3.02 -4.22
CA CYS A 69 8.16 -2.73 -3.00
C CYS A 69 7.23 -2.76 -1.78
N ASP A 70 7.43 -3.75 -0.92
CA ASP A 70 6.79 -3.83 0.41
C ASP A 70 6.92 -2.50 1.18
N ALA A 71 8.04 -1.78 1.00
CA ALA A 71 8.26 -0.48 1.63
C ALA A 71 7.30 0.61 1.15
N PHE A 72 6.88 0.59 -0.13
CA PHE A 72 5.88 1.53 -0.63
C PHE A 72 4.52 1.26 0.01
N PHE A 73 4.09 -0.01 0.05
CA PHE A 73 2.82 -0.36 0.68
C PHE A 73 2.85 -0.13 2.21
N ASP A 74 3.98 -0.36 2.87
CA ASP A 74 4.17 0.03 4.28
C ASP A 74 3.94 1.52 4.49
N TYR A 75 4.59 2.33 3.66
CA TYR A 75 4.45 3.77 3.68
C TYR A 75 2.98 4.20 3.48
N ARG A 76 2.28 3.64 2.48
CA ARG A 76 0.85 3.92 2.25
C ARG A 76 -0.02 3.54 3.44
N ILE A 77 0.19 2.35 4.02
CA ILE A 77 -0.54 1.91 5.22
C ILE A 77 -0.30 2.88 6.39
N ARG A 78 0.93 3.35 6.61
CA ARG A 78 1.24 4.35 7.64
C ARG A 78 0.54 5.70 7.41
N ILE A 79 0.44 6.14 6.16
CA ILE A 79 -0.35 7.32 5.79
C ILE A 79 -1.84 7.11 6.10
N LEU A 80 -2.38 5.93 5.78
CA LEU A 80 -3.78 5.59 6.07
C LEU A 80 -4.06 5.47 7.57
N ILE A 81 -3.11 4.99 8.37
CA ILE A 81 -3.17 5.04 9.84
C ILE A 81 -3.24 6.50 10.31
N LYS A 82 -2.35 7.37 9.80
CA LYS A 82 -2.33 8.80 10.17
C LYS A 82 -3.64 9.52 9.78
N ARG A 83 -4.29 9.09 8.69
CA ARG A 83 -5.59 9.61 8.22
C ARG A 83 -6.79 9.04 8.97
N GLY A 84 -6.59 8.09 9.89
CA GLY A 84 -7.67 7.47 10.67
C GLY A 84 -8.47 6.42 9.90
N VAL A 85 -7.93 5.87 8.80
CA VAL A 85 -8.55 4.76 8.08
C VAL A 85 -8.26 3.43 8.80
N PHE A 86 -7.08 3.30 9.39
CA PHE A 86 -6.69 2.13 10.18
C PHE A 86 -6.36 2.51 11.62
N GLU A 87 -6.77 1.67 12.55
CA GLU A 87 -6.18 1.61 13.89
C GLU A 87 -4.92 0.73 13.83
N ALA A 88 -3.89 1.06 14.61
CA ALA A 88 -2.64 0.30 14.64
C ALA A 88 -2.19 -0.06 16.06
N GLN A 89 -1.63 -1.26 16.20
CA GLN A 89 -0.96 -1.74 17.41
C GLN A 89 0.49 -2.09 17.11
N ASP A 90 1.36 -1.94 18.10
CA ASP A 90 2.79 -2.28 18.00
C ASP A 90 3.52 -1.56 16.84
N ILE A 91 3.21 -0.30 16.55
CA ILE A 91 3.68 0.42 15.34
C ILE A 91 5.22 0.57 15.25
N PHE A 92 5.92 0.39 16.36
CA PHE A 92 7.39 0.42 16.44
C PHE A 92 8.04 -0.92 16.07
N LYS A 93 7.27 -2.00 15.88
CA LYS A 93 7.83 -3.28 15.45
C LYS A 93 8.33 -3.19 14.00
N PRO A 94 9.55 -3.70 13.72
CA PRO A 94 10.10 -3.74 12.37
C PRO A 94 9.40 -4.81 11.51
N ASP A 95 9.80 -4.91 10.25
CA ASP A 95 9.42 -5.99 9.32
C ASP A 95 7.91 -6.18 9.15
N LEU A 96 7.12 -5.10 9.18
CA LEU A 96 5.67 -5.14 8.99
C LEU A 96 4.91 -5.97 10.05
N LYS A 97 5.53 -6.21 11.21
CA LYS A 97 4.96 -7.00 12.31
C LYS A 97 3.95 -6.22 13.17
N TYR A 98 3.81 -4.91 12.94
CA TYR A 98 2.72 -4.14 13.54
C TYR A 98 1.37 -4.64 13.01
N LYS A 99 0.34 -4.44 13.81
CA LYS A 99 -1.00 -4.89 13.48
C LYS A 99 -1.88 -3.72 13.09
N ILE A 100 -2.79 -3.95 12.15
CA ILE A 100 -3.77 -2.99 11.68
C ILE A 100 -5.18 -3.56 11.78
N LYS A 101 -6.14 -2.68 12.02
CA LYS A 101 -7.57 -2.95 11.95
C LYS A 101 -8.24 -1.83 11.16
N LEU A 102 -9.11 -2.17 10.21
CA LEU A 102 -9.86 -1.19 9.44
C LEU A 102 -10.92 -0.55 10.35
N ILE A 103 -10.94 0.78 10.38
CA ILE A 103 -11.97 1.56 11.07
C ILE A 103 -13.16 1.63 10.12
N SER A 104 -14.27 0.96 10.47
CA SER A 104 -15.53 0.97 9.71
C SER A 104 -16.54 1.93 10.32
#